data_AF-D4X4B8-F1
#
_entry.id   AF-D4X4B8-F1
#
_cell.length_a   1.000
_cell.length_b   1.000
_cell.length_c   1.000
_cell.angle_alpha   90.00
_cell.angle_beta   90.00
_cell.angle_gamma   90.00
#
_symmetry.space_group_name_H-M   'P 1'
#
loop_
_entity.id
_entity.type
_entity.pdbx_description
1 polymer ?
#
loop_
_entity_poly.entity_id
_entity_poly.type
_entity_poly.pdbx_seq_one_letter_code
_entity_poly.pdbx_strand_id
1 'polypeptide(L)'
;MRIRVAIALSVMFLSGCAMTSGPAPAAEGAKTRAEVRADLAMWKRAGMNKFYKGRHTPDIYSASYRKSYANYLELRNGPEYQEELNRLKGEEQ
;
A
#
# COMPACT_ATOMS: atom_id res chain seq x y z
N MET A 1 55.27 -39.10 -8.44
CA MET A 1 54.41 -40.11 -9.11
C MET A 1 53.30 -39.39 -9.86
N ARG A 2 53.07 -39.75 -11.13
CA ARG A 2 52.08 -39.16 -12.08
C ARG A 2 50.88 -40.08 -12.21
N ILE A 3 49.62 -39.64 -12.03
CA ILE A 3 48.36 -40.20 -12.63
C ILE A 3 47.25 -39.13 -12.45
N ARG A 4 46.25 -38.84 -13.31
CA ARG A 4 45.92 -38.86 -14.75
C ARG A 4 44.67 -37.97 -14.92
N VAL A 5 44.43 -37.54 -16.15
CA VAL A 5 43.45 -36.57 -16.65
C VAL A 5 42.01 -37.13 -16.79
N ALA A 6 41.03 -36.20 -16.77
CA ALA A 6 39.69 -36.17 -17.37
C ALA A 6 38.56 -37.05 -16.79
N ILE A 7 37.37 -36.44 -16.60
CA ILE A 7 36.23 -36.57 -17.52
C ILE A 7 35.16 -35.53 -17.13
N ALA A 8 34.71 -34.79 -18.13
CA ALA A 8 33.59 -33.87 -18.07
C ALA A 8 32.27 -34.61 -17.87
N LEU A 9 31.36 -34.04 -17.07
CA LEU A 9 29.93 -34.25 -17.24
C LEU A 9 29.22 -32.98 -16.77
N SER A 10 29.12 -32.04 -17.70
CA SER A 10 28.19 -30.92 -17.66
C SER A 10 26.76 -31.47 -17.60
N VAL A 11 26.10 -31.33 -16.46
CA VAL A 11 24.64 -31.44 -16.39
C VAL A 11 24.08 -30.03 -16.43
N MET A 12 23.80 -29.58 -17.65
CA MET A 12 23.09 -28.34 -17.90
C MET A 12 21.59 -28.62 -17.68
N PHE A 13 21.12 -28.45 -16.45
CA PHE A 13 19.67 -28.40 -16.19
C PHE A 13 19.15 -27.06 -16.73
N LEU A 14 18.51 -27.09 -17.91
CA LEU A 14 17.57 -26.05 -18.30
C LEU A 14 16.34 -26.17 -17.40
N SER A 15 16.39 -25.55 -16.22
CA SER A 15 15.18 -25.23 -15.48
C SER A 15 14.47 -24.10 -16.22
N GLY A 16 13.43 -24.45 -16.96
CA GLY A 16 12.48 -23.48 -17.48
C GLY A 16 11.93 -22.64 -16.33
N CYS A 17 12.01 -21.32 -16.45
CA CYS A 17 11.30 -20.42 -15.55
C CYS A 17 9.80 -20.62 -15.75
N ALA A 18 9.20 -21.51 -14.97
CA ALA A 18 7.79 -21.40 -14.65
C ALA A 18 7.63 -20.03 -13.98
N MET A 19 7.12 -19.05 -14.74
CA MET A 19 6.67 -17.77 -14.21
C MET A 19 5.45 -18.06 -13.34
N THR A 20 5.69 -18.55 -12.11
CA THR A 20 4.68 -18.56 -11.07
C THR A 20 4.41 -17.10 -10.75
N SER A 21 3.30 -16.57 -11.26
CA SER A 21 2.76 -15.28 -10.87
C SER A 21 2.15 -15.41 -9.46
N GLY A 22 3.00 -15.73 -8.48
CA GLY A 22 2.69 -15.54 -7.07
C GLY A 22 2.52 -14.04 -6.79
N PRO A 23 1.77 -13.67 -5.74
CA PRO A 23 1.60 -12.26 -5.38
C PRO A 23 2.98 -11.63 -5.19
N ALA A 24 3.25 -10.57 -5.95
CA ALA A 24 4.48 -9.80 -5.78
C ALA A 24 4.59 -9.38 -4.30
N PRO A 25 5.78 -9.48 -3.67
CA PRO A 25 5.96 -9.03 -2.31
C PRO A 25 5.50 -7.57 -2.22
N ALA A 26 4.69 -7.27 -1.21
CA ALA A 26 4.23 -5.91 -1.00
C ALA A 26 5.45 -4.99 -0.90
N ALA A 27 5.44 -3.90 -1.69
CA ALA A 27 6.53 -2.94 -1.68
C ALA A 27 6.78 -2.45 -0.25
N GLU A 28 8.04 -2.20 0.08
CA GLU A 28 8.42 -1.70 1.39
C GLU A 28 7.69 -0.37 1.67
N GLY A 29 6.93 -0.32 2.77
CA GLY A 29 6.05 0.81 3.09
C GLY A 29 4.63 0.75 2.50
N ALA A 30 4.22 -0.38 1.89
CA ALA A 30 2.83 -0.58 1.46
C ALA A 30 1.87 -0.57 2.65
N LYS A 31 0.77 0.20 2.53
CA LYS A 31 -0.30 0.23 3.54
C LYS A 31 -1.09 -1.07 3.53
N THR A 32 -1.38 -1.56 4.73
CA THR A 32 -2.36 -2.62 4.96
C THR A 32 -3.78 -2.17 4.60
N ARG A 33 -4.68 -3.13 4.40
CA ARG A 33 -6.09 -2.86 4.12
C ARG A 33 -6.74 -2.03 5.24
N ALA A 34 -6.46 -2.36 6.50
CA ALA A 34 -6.93 -1.60 7.66
C ALA A 34 -6.43 -0.15 7.64
N GLU A 35 -5.16 0.10 7.34
CA GLU A 35 -4.62 1.47 7.26
C GLU A 35 -5.26 2.30 6.15
N VAL A 36 -5.49 1.70 4.97
CA VAL A 36 -6.21 2.38 3.87
C VAL A 36 -7.63 2.74 4.28
N ARG A 37 -8.33 1.83 4.98
CA ARG A 37 -9.69 2.06 5.47
C ARG A 37 -9.74 3.16 6.55
N ALA A 38 -8.78 3.17 7.48
CA ALA A 38 -8.66 4.21 8.49
C ALA A 38 -8.39 5.58 7.87
N ASP A 39 -7.44 5.68 6.93
CA ASP A 39 -7.17 6.91 6.17
C ASP A 39 -8.44 7.40 5.43
N LEU A 40 -9.20 6.49 4.82
CA LEU A 40 -10.44 6.81 4.12
C LEU A 40 -11.54 7.31 5.08
N ALA A 41 -11.63 6.76 6.29
CA ALA A 41 -12.55 7.25 7.31
C ALA A 41 -12.23 8.70 7.71
N MET A 42 -10.96 9.02 7.96
CA MET A 42 -10.52 10.37 8.27
C MET A 42 -10.77 11.34 7.11
N TRP A 43 -10.51 10.92 5.87
CA TRP A 43 -10.81 11.69 4.66
C TRP A 43 -12.29 12.06 4.55
N LYS A 44 -13.18 11.09 4.78
CA LYS A 44 -14.64 11.31 4.77
C LYS A 44 -15.08 12.21 5.92
N ARG A 45 -14.58 12.01 7.13
CA ARG A 45 -14.90 12.80 8.32
C ARG A 45 -14.48 14.27 8.16
N ALA A 46 -13.37 14.54 7.48
CA ALA A 46 -12.92 15.89 7.13
C ALA A 46 -13.75 16.55 6.00
N GLY A 47 -14.68 15.82 5.39
CA GLY A 47 -15.54 16.29 4.30
C GLY A 47 -14.82 16.40 2.96
N MET A 48 -13.72 15.68 2.75
CA MET A 48 -12.94 15.77 1.51
C MET A 48 -13.67 15.16 0.29
N ASN A 49 -14.59 14.22 0.53
CA ASN A 49 -15.44 13.62 -0.50
C ASN A 49 -16.31 14.63 -1.27
N LYS A 50 -16.58 15.82 -0.70
CA LYS A 50 -17.41 16.83 -1.36
C LYS A 50 -16.72 17.48 -2.58
N PHE A 51 -15.39 17.47 -2.61
CA PHE A 51 -14.59 18.10 -3.68
C PHE A 51 -14.44 17.21 -4.90
N TYR A 52 -14.50 15.89 -4.73
CA TYR A 52 -14.33 14.92 -5.81
C TYR A 52 -15.69 14.34 -6.19
N LYS A 53 -16.44 15.08 -7.03
CA LYS A 53 -17.74 14.65 -7.58
C LYS A 53 -17.68 14.64 -9.11
N GLY A 54 -17.69 13.45 -9.70
CA GLY A 54 -17.70 13.27 -11.15
C GLY A 54 -16.32 13.43 -11.80
N ARG A 55 -16.28 14.05 -12.98
CA ARG A 55 -15.07 14.16 -13.82
C ARG A 55 -14.26 15.45 -13.62
N HIS A 56 -14.68 16.33 -12.72
CA HIS A 56 -14.01 17.60 -12.51
C HIS A 56 -12.92 17.46 -11.46
N THR A 57 -11.72 17.95 -11.79
CA THR A 57 -10.64 18.13 -10.81
C THR A 57 -11.05 19.22 -9.83
N PRO A 58 -10.95 19.01 -8.52
CA PRO A 58 -11.26 20.06 -7.55
C PRO A 58 -10.27 21.21 -7.61
N ASP A 59 -10.76 22.40 -7.26
CA ASP A 59 -9.90 23.54 -6.98
C ASP A 59 -9.21 23.34 -5.62
N ILE A 60 -7.99 22.80 -5.68
CA ILE A 60 -7.12 22.54 -4.52
C ILE A 60 -6.57 23.83 -3.87
N TYR A 61 -6.66 24.97 -4.55
CA TYR A 61 -6.20 26.26 -4.03
C TYR A 61 -7.30 26.99 -3.26
N SER A 62 -8.57 26.58 -3.43
CA SER A 62 -9.70 27.17 -2.71
C SER A 62 -9.51 27.14 -1.19
N ALA A 63 -9.95 28.19 -0.51
CA ALA A 63 -9.91 28.26 0.95
C ALA A 63 -10.67 27.10 1.60
N SER A 64 -11.78 26.67 0.97
CA SER A 64 -12.59 25.56 1.46
C SER A 64 -11.86 24.21 1.39
N TYR A 65 -11.14 23.94 0.29
CA TYR A 65 -10.33 22.73 0.14
C TYR A 65 -9.23 22.70 1.19
N ARG A 66 -8.45 23.79 1.29
CA ARG A 66 -7.36 23.90 2.26
C ARG A 66 -7.82 23.71 3.70
N LYS A 67 -8.98 24.27 4.06
CA LYS A 67 -9.57 24.09 5.40
C LYS A 67 -9.93 22.64 5.68
N SER A 68 -10.65 21.98 4.75
CA SER A 68 -11.00 20.56 4.91
C SER A 68 -9.77 19.66 4.91
N TYR A 69 -8.75 19.98 4.11
CA TYR A 69 -7.52 19.22 4.06
C TYR A 69 -6.70 19.36 5.35
N ALA A 70 -6.64 20.55 5.95
CA ALA A 70 -6.02 20.74 7.26
C ALA A 70 -6.70 19.87 8.33
N ASN A 71 -8.04 19.85 8.37
CA ASN A 71 -8.79 18.97 9.28
C ASN A 71 -8.50 17.48 9.02
N TYR A 72 -8.37 17.07 7.75
CA TYR A 72 -7.94 15.70 7.43
C TYR A 72 -6.56 15.37 8.02
N LEU A 73 -5.60 16.29 7.92
CA LEU A 73 -4.27 16.09 8.50
C LEU A 73 -4.30 16.02 10.03
N GLU A 74 -5.11 16.85 10.68
CA GLU A 74 -5.32 16.80 12.14
C GLU A 74 -5.90 15.45 12.56
N LEU A 75 -6.99 15.00 11.92
CA LEU A 75 -7.63 13.72 12.22
C LEU A 75 -6.72 12.52 11.94
N ARG A 76 -5.99 12.54 10.83
CA ARG A 76 -5.08 11.46 10.44
C ARG A 76 -3.89 11.31 11.38
N ASN A 77 -3.40 12.42 11.91
CA ASN A 77 -2.28 12.43 12.85
C ASN A 77 -2.74 12.40 14.32
N GLY A 78 -4.06 12.37 14.54
CA GLY A 78 -4.70 12.37 15.85
C GLY A 78 -5.03 10.97 16.38
N PRO A 79 -5.56 10.89 17.61
CA PRO A 79 -5.98 9.63 18.22
C PRO A 79 -7.09 8.93 17.42
N GLU A 80 -7.92 9.67 16.68
CA GLU A 80 -9.03 9.14 15.90
C GLU A 80 -8.57 8.13 14.84
N TYR A 81 -7.41 8.36 14.21
CA TYR A 81 -6.84 7.41 13.25
C TYR A 81 -6.45 6.10 13.93
N GLN A 82 -5.81 6.17 15.10
CA GLN A 82 -5.33 4.98 15.81
C GLN A 82 -6.48 4.15 16.37
N GLU A 83 -7.52 4.80 16.89
CA GLU A 83 -8.76 4.15 17.34
C GLU A 83 -9.43 3.39 16.20
N GLU A 84 -9.62 4.05 15.05
CA GLU A 84 -10.23 3.44 13.87
C GLU A 84 -9.37 2.29 13.32
N LEU A 85 -8.04 2.46 13.30
CA LEU A 85 -7.12 1.40 12.88
C LEU A 85 -7.21 0.17 13.80
N ASN A 86 -7.26 0.38 15.11
CA ASN A 86 -7.39 -0.72 16.08
C ASN A 86 -8.73 -1.44 15.93
N ARG A 87 -9.82 -0.68 15.72
CA ARG A 87 -11.16 -1.22 15.45
C ARG A 87 -11.15 -2.11 14.21
N LEU A 88 -10.60 -1.61 13.09
CA LEU A 88 -10.51 -2.34 11.83
C LEU A 88 -9.61 -3.58 11.91
N LYS A 89 -8.49 -3.51 12.65
CA LYS A 89 -7.64 -4.69 12.90
C LYS A 89 -8.35 -5.77 13.70
N GLY A 90 -9.25 -5.39 14.61
CA GLY A 90 -10.09 -6.33 15.36
C GLY A 90 -11.18 -6.99 14.49
N GLU A 91 -11.61 -6.34 13.40
CA GLU A 91 -12.58 -6.90 12.44
C GLU A 91 -11.96 -7.83 11.40
N GLU A 92 -10.65 -7.68 11.15
CA GLU A 92 -9.91 -8.50 10.18
C GLU A 92 -9.39 -9.83 10.80
N GLN A 93 -9.55 -10.02 12.10
CA GLN A 93 -9.21 -11.25 12.86
C GLN A 93 -10.43 -12.17 13.00
#